data_AF-A0A260ZE40-F1
#
_entry.id   AF-A0A260ZE40-F1
#
_cell.length_a   1.000
_cell.length_b   1.000
_cell.length_c   1.000
_cell.angle_alpha   90.00
_cell.angle_beta   90.00
_cell.angle_gamma   90.00
#
_symmetry.space_group_name_H-M   'P 1'
#
loop_
_entity.id
_entity.type
_entity.pdbx_description
1 polymer ?
#
loop_
_entity_poly.entity_id
_entity_poly.type
_entity_poly.pdbx_seq_one_letter_code
_entity_poly.pdbx_strand_id
1 'polypeptide(L)'
;MVVEDNCCYCNTAAVVLANEARNIDLQFMSFRNRLYEVPFAVIADHDRKSIVITIRGSCSLIDLVTDLSLEDELMTVDVDQDATLSQDSEIDRRGEVRVHRGMFRSARCVFDILNKNKILNDLFISNPTYQLVVCGHSLGAGVGSLLTMLLKQEYPSVRCYAFAPPGCVISEFGQDEMEKYVMSVVSGDDIVSRMSFQSLHRLRERVFQELTACQRAKHEILIRGVYQLFFKYPWQDELSGIPRPSSDSPTADLESALLTRRNSYGSNTNDATNDPPPSRNPEHNKRLQLYVPGRTVYLSSQDGVTNETWIDPKCLSDVKLSVSVLSDHLPAAVQKLLSSASSSESEPNPDNVEVVVTSQPV
;
A
#
# COMPACT_ATOMS: atom_id res chain seq x y z
N MET A 1 24.21 7.01 -14.75
CA MET A 1 23.90 8.47 -14.71
C MET A 1 23.30 8.82 -13.34
N VAL A 2 23.85 9.83 -12.65
CA VAL A 2 23.37 10.27 -11.32
C VAL A 2 22.85 11.71 -11.42
N VAL A 3 21.68 11.98 -10.86
CA VAL A 3 21.00 13.29 -10.91
C VAL A 3 20.72 13.80 -9.49
N GLU A 4 21.17 15.02 -9.21
CA GLU A 4 20.93 15.76 -7.96
C GLU A 4 21.36 15.05 -6.66
N ASP A 5 22.51 14.38 -6.67
CA ASP A 5 23.15 13.93 -5.42
C ASP A 5 23.70 15.11 -4.60
N ASN A 6 24.03 14.88 -3.34
CA ASN A 6 24.73 15.84 -2.50
C ASN A 6 26.16 16.12 -3.02
N CYS A 7 26.77 17.20 -2.56
CA CYS A 7 28.09 17.66 -3.03
C CYS A 7 29.24 16.65 -2.86
N CYS A 8 29.05 15.60 -2.06
CA CYS A 8 30.04 14.56 -1.79
C CYS A 8 29.63 13.18 -2.33
N TYR A 9 28.57 13.11 -3.14
CA TYR A 9 27.98 11.86 -3.66
C TYR A 9 27.66 10.82 -2.57
N CYS A 10 27.37 11.23 -1.33
CA CYS A 10 27.22 10.28 -0.22
C CYS A 10 26.00 9.37 -0.40
N ASN A 11 24.93 9.84 -1.06
CA ASN A 11 23.77 8.99 -1.28
C ASN A 11 24.10 7.89 -2.30
N THR A 12 24.82 8.24 -3.38
CA THR A 12 25.32 7.24 -4.33
C THR A 12 26.27 6.26 -3.66
N ALA A 13 27.23 6.76 -2.89
CA ALA A 13 28.17 5.92 -2.17
C ALA A 13 27.45 4.95 -1.22
N ALA A 14 26.44 5.40 -0.48
CA ALA A 14 25.65 4.55 0.40
C ALA A 14 24.93 3.43 -0.37
N VAL A 15 24.33 3.74 -1.53
CA VAL A 15 23.66 2.72 -2.37
C VAL A 15 24.66 1.71 -2.93
N VAL A 16 25.82 2.17 -3.41
CA VAL A 16 26.87 1.30 -3.95
C VAL A 16 27.43 0.38 -2.85
N LEU A 17 27.78 0.94 -1.68
CA LEU A 17 28.30 0.17 -0.54
C LEU A 17 27.28 -0.84 0.00
N ALA A 18 25.99 -0.46 0.07
CA ALA A 18 24.94 -1.38 0.50
C ALA A 18 24.74 -2.58 -0.43
N ASN A 19 25.22 -2.49 -1.68
CA ASN A 19 25.10 -3.54 -2.67
C ASN A 19 26.44 -4.08 -3.18
N GLU A 20 27.55 -3.78 -2.50
CA GLU A 20 28.91 -4.16 -2.95
C GLU A 20 29.08 -5.68 -3.12
N ALA A 21 28.37 -6.47 -2.30
CA ALA A 21 28.39 -7.93 -2.36
C ALA A 21 27.44 -8.52 -3.42
N ARG A 22 26.69 -7.70 -4.16
CA ARG A 22 25.71 -8.15 -5.15
C ARG A 22 26.22 -7.88 -6.56
N ASN A 23 25.86 -8.76 -7.50
CA ASN A 23 26.21 -8.59 -8.90
C ASN A 23 25.20 -7.67 -9.59
N ILE A 24 25.29 -6.38 -9.28
CA ILE A 24 24.36 -5.37 -9.80
C ILE A 24 25.09 -4.19 -10.47
N ASP A 25 24.51 -3.71 -11.57
CA ASP A 25 24.96 -2.51 -12.26
C ASP A 25 23.97 -1.35 -12.03
N LEU A 26 24.44 -0.27 -11.42
CA LEU A 26 23.63 0.94 -11.22
C LEU A 26 23.66 1.83 -12.48
N GLN A 27 22.54 1.91 -13.18
CA GLN A 27 22.45 2.59 -14.47
C GLN A 27 21.94 4.01 -14.35
N PHE A 28 20.93 4.23 -13.52
CA PHE A 28 20.36 5.54 -13.28
C PHE A 28 20.00 5.73 -11.82
N MET A 29 20.19 6.95 -11.31
CA MET A 29 19.72 7.33 -10.00
C MET A 29 19.37 8.81 -9.95
N SER A 30 18.17 9.13 -9.45
CA SER A 30 17.71 10.49 -9.20
C SER A 30 17.38 10.64 -7.72
N PHE A 31 17.92 11.68 -7.11
CA PHE A 31 17.61 12.07 -5.73
C PHE A 31 16.66 13.28 -5.64
N ARG A 32 16.09 13.70 -6.78
CA ARG A 32 15.07 14.75 -6.81
C ARG A 32 13.89 14.38 -5.92
N ASN A 33 13.60 15.25 -4.97
CA ASN A 33 12.49 15.11 -4.03
C ASN A 33 11.73 16.44 -3.98
N ARG A 34 10.84 16.66 -4.95
CA ARG A 34 10.00 17.87 -5.08
C ARG A 34 8.57 17.44 -5.36
N LEU A 35 7.64 18.40 -5.46
CA LEU A 35 6.25 18.10 -5.78
C LEU A 35 6.16 17.29 -7.09
N TYR A 36 5.64 16.07 -6.99
CA TYR A 36 5.54 15.07 -8.07
C TYR A 36 6.88 14.52 -8.63
N GLU A 37 8.03 14.91 -8.08
CA GLU A 37 9.32 14.33 -8.42
C GLU A 37 9.77 13.41 -7.29
N VAL A 38 9.72 12.11 -7.53
CA VAL A 38 10.13 11.09 -6.55
C VAL A 38 11.56 10.60 -6.83
N PRO A 39 12.38 10.35 -5.79
CA PRO A 39 13.65 9.68 -5.97
C PRO A 39 13.46 8.26 -6.47
N PHE A 40 14.25 7.85 -7.46
CA PHE A 40 14.22 6.49 -8.00
C PHE A 40 15.57 6.08 -8.58
N ALA A 41 15.79 4.77 -8.68
CA ALA A 41 16.96 4.20 -9.31
C ALA A 41 16.58 3.12 -10.32
N VAL A 42 17.44 2.91 -11.31
CA VAL A 42 17.36 1.83 -12.30
C VAL A 42 18.64 1.02 -12.22
N ILE A 43 18.49 -0.28 -11.96
CA ILE A 43 19.56 -1.21 -11.65
C ILE A 43 19.42 -2.44 -12.56
N ALA A 44 20.52 -2.97 -13.09
CA ALA A 44 20.53 -4.32 -13.65
C ALA A 44 20.98 -5.31 -12.58
N ASP A 45 20.13 -6.26 -12.23
CA ASP A 45 20.45 -7.38 -11.35
C ASP A 45 20.79 -8.60 -12.22
N HIS A 46 22.08 -8.95 -12.26
CA HIS A 46 22.58 -10.02 -13.11
C HIS A 46 22.31 -11.41 -12.53
N ASP A 47 22.19 -11.53 -11.20
CA ASP A 47 21.91 -12.79 -10.52
C ASP A 47 20.47 -13.25 -10.81
N ARG A 48 19.53 -12.30 -10.82
CA ARG A 48 18.11 -12.54 -11.15
C ARG A 48 17.76 -12.34 -12.61
N LYS A 49 18.70 -11.83 -13.42
CA LYS A 49 18.47 -11.44 -14.82
C LYS A 49 17.28 -10.50 -14.93
N SER A 50 17.30 -9.41 -14.16
CA SER A 50 16.20 -8.43 -14.13
C SER A 50 16.71 -7.00 -14.17
N ILE A 51 16.00 -6.14 -14.89
CA ILE A 51 16.14 -4.69 -14.80
C ILE A 51 15.14 -4.22 -13.75
N VAL A 52 15.64 -3.63 -12.67
CA VAL A 52 14.85 -3.20 -11.51
C VAL A 52 14.75 -1.67 -11.48
N ILE A 53 13.53 -1.16 -11.54
CA ILE A 53 13.21 0.24 -11.24
C ILE A 53 12.71 0.29 -9.79
N THR A 54 13.48 0.91 -8.90
CA THR A 54 13.08 1.08 -7.50
C THR A 54 12.72 2.54 -7.21
N ILE A 55 11.54 2.75 -6.63
CA ILE A 55 11.01 4.08 -6.32
C ILE A 55 10.94 4.27 -4.81
N ARG A 56 11.51 5.37 -4.34
CA ARG A 56 11.52 5.72 -2.92
C ARG A 56 10.15 6.22 -2.46
N GLY A 57 9.69 5.76 -1.30
CA GLY A 57 8.54 6.34 -0.61
C GLY A 57 8.85 7.64 0.14
N SER A 58 7.83 8.24 0.77
CA SER A 58 7.98 9.46 1.57
C SER A 58 8.92 9.24 2.77
N CYS A 59 9.64 10.30 3.16
CA CYS A 59 10.63 10.23 4.24
C CYS A 59 9.99 10.07 5.63
N SER A 60 8.70 10.41 5.77
CA SER A 60 7.95 10.23 7.00
C SER A 60 6.46 9.93 6.72
N LEU A 61 5.79 9.32 7.70
CA LEU A 61 4.33 9.12 7.67
C LEU A 61 3.57 10.45 7.69
N ILE A 62 4.16 11.51 8.26
CA ILE A 62 3.56 12.85 8.27
C ILE A 62 3.62 13.46 6.87
N ASP A 63 4.74 13.31 6.17
CA ASP A 63 4.85 13.71 4.77
C ASP A 63 3.84 12.94 3.92
N LEU A 64 3.71 11.62 4.13
CA LEU A 64 2.71 10.79 3.46
C LEU A 64 1.27 11.27 3.73
N VAL A 65 0.89 11.48 5.00
CA VAL A 65 -0.44 11.99 5.34
C VAL A 65 -0.66 13.34 4.67
N THR A 66 0.34 14.23 4.66
CA THR A 66 0.25 15.54 4.01
C THR A 66 0.11 15.42 2.48
N ASP A 67 0.86 14.50 1.86
CA ASP A 67 0.80 14.19 0.42
C ASP A 67 -0.55 13.58 0.01
N LEU A 68 -1.19 12.84 0.92
CA LEU A 68 -2.48 12.17 0.71
C LEU A 68 -3.70 12.97 1.17
N SER A 69 -3.55 13.98 2.04
CA SER A 69 -4.67 14.72 2.66
C SER A 69 -5.19 15.91 1.85
N LEU A 70 -4.93 15.94 0.54
CA LEU A 70 -5.52 16.94 -0.36
C LEU A 70 -6.94 16.46 -0.76
N GLU A 71 -7.86 17.39 -1.00
CA GLU A 71 -9.33 17.17 -1.02
C GLU A 71 -9.83 16.19 -2.11
N ASP A 72 -10.78 15.29 -1.77
CA ASP A 72 -11.30 14.14 -2.55
C ASP A 72 -11.53 14.40 -4.06
N GLU A 73 -12.16 15.51 -4.44
CA GLU A 73 -12.46 15.85 -5.84
C GLU A 73 -11.22 16.21 -6.67
N LEU A 74 -10.13 16.65 -6.03
CA LEU A 74 -8.86 16.99 -6.66
C LEU A 74 -7.88 15.81 -6.68
N MET A 75 -8.20 14.71 -5.98
CA MET A 75 -7.28 13.59 -5.76
C MET A 75 -7.37 12.49 -6.77
N THR A 76 -8.44 12.38 -7.54
CA THR A 76 -8.55 11.34 -8.56
C THR A 76 -8.46 11.91 -9.95
N VAL A 77 -7.72 11.24 -10.81
CA VAL A 77 -7.68 11.52 -12.24
C VAL A 77 -8.19 10.31 -12.97
N ASP A 78 -8.90 10.58 -14.05
CA ASP A 78 -9.28 9.54 -15.01
C ASP A 78 -8.03 9.06 -15.75
N VAL A 79 -7.87 7.76 -15.89
CA VAL A 79 -6.77 7.22 -16.70
C VAL A 79 -6.91 7.62 -18.17
N ASP A 80 -8.14 7.89 -18.63
CA ASP A 80 -8.43 8.32 -20.01
C ASP A 80 -7.92 9.72 -20.34
N GLN A 81 -7.67 10.56 -19.32
CA GLN A 81 -7.07 11.87 -19.55
C GLN A 81 -5.61 11.77 -19.99
N ASP A 82 -5.05 10.58 -19.93
CA ASP A 82 -3.67 10.32 -20.23
C ASP A 82 -3.46 9.67 -21.60
N ALA A 83 -2.57 10.25 -22.41
CA ALA A 83 -2.35 9.81 -23.78
C ALA A 83 -1.80 8.36 -23.92
N THR A 84 -1.14 7.82 -22.89
CA THR A 84 -0.62 6.45 -22.90
C THR A 84 -1.69 5.45 -22.46
N LEU A 85 -2.47 5.79 -21.44
CA LEU A 85 -3.48 4.86 -20.90
C LEU A 85 -4.81 4.94 -21.64
N SER A 86 -5.15 6.05 -22.30
CA SER A 86 -6.35 6.18 -23.11
C SER A 86 -6.41 5.23 -24.30
N GLN A 87 -5.28 4.62 -24.66
CA GLN A 87 -5.16 3.65 -25.75
C GLN A 87 -5.29 2.20 -25.27
N ASP A 88 -5.31 2.00 -23.96
CA ASP A 88 -5.34 0.69 -23.33
C ASP A 88 -6.79 0.23 -23.11
N SER A 89 -7.29 -0.56 -24.06
CA SER A 89 -8.64 -1.11 -23.99
C SER A 89 -8.83 -2.15 -22.87
N GLU A 90 -7.76 -2.64 -22.24
CA GLU A 90 -7.85 -3.63 -21.16
C GLU A 90 -8.11 -2.96 -19.81
N ILE A 91 -7.47 -1.80 -19.55
CA ILE A 91 -7.67 -1.06 -18.30
C ILE A 91 -9.02 -0.34 -18.30
N ASP A 92 -9.40 0.29 -19.41
CA ASP A 92 -10.56 1.18 -19.45
C ASP A 92 -11.74 0.60 -20.27
N ARG A 93 -12.10 -0.66 -20.03
CA ARG A 93 -13.32 -1.21 -20.67
C ARG A 93 -14.61 -0.48 -20.26
N ARG A 94 -14.55 0.33 -19.20
CA ARG A 94 -15.71 0.92 -18.53
C ARG A 94 -15.75 2.46 -18.56
N GLY A 95 -14.68 3.17 -18.93
CA GLY A 95 -14.63 4.64 -18.89
C GLY A 95 -14.68 5.22 -17.48
N GLU A 96 -14.25 4.44 -16.48
CA GLU A 96 -14.51 4.70 -15.05
C GLU A 96 -13.27 4.48 -14.17
N VAL A 97 -12.10 4.15 -14.73
CA VAL A 97 -10.91 3.88 -13.92
C VAL A 97 -10.32 5.17 -13.38
N ARG A 98 -10.24 5.27 -12.06
CA ARG A 98 -9.75 6.44 -11.35
C ARG A 98 -8.55 6.06 -10.51
N VAL A 99 -7.53 6.91 -10.55
CA VAL A 99 -6.29 6.72 -9.80
C VAL A 99 -5.93 7.97 -9.03
N HIS A 100 -5.11 7.83 -8.00
CA HIS A 100 -4.64 8.97 -7.24
C HIS A 100 -3.75 9.89 -8.08
N ARG A 101 -4.23 11.10 -8.33
CA ARG A 101 -3.62 12.12 -9.20
C ARG A 101 -2.17 12.44 -8.84
N GLY A 102 -1.85 12.61 -7.55
CA GLY A 102 -0.48 12.90 -7.09
C GLY A 102 0.51 11.77 -7.42
N MET A 103 0.16 10.54 -7.07
CA MET A 103 0.93 9.34 -7.41
C MET A 103 1.02 9.13 -8.93
N PHE A 104 -0.08 9.36 -9.66
CA PHE A 104 -0.09 9.23 -11.12
C PHE A 104 0.81 10.26 -11.81
N ARG A 105 0.80 11.52 -11.37
CA ARG A 105 1.72 12.56 -11.85
C ARG A 105 3.18 12.19 -11.60
N SER A 106 3.46 11.62 -10.43
CA SER A 106 4.81 11.16 -10.09
C SER A 106 5.24 9.98 -10.97
N ALA A 107 4.34 9.03 -11.23
CA ALA A 107 4.59 7.91 -12.13
C ALA A 107 4.86 8.39 -13.56
N ARG A 108 4.06 9.33 -14.06
CA ARG A 108 4.26 9.97 -15.37
C ARG A 108 5.62 10.68 -15.45
N CYS A 109 6.00 11.41 -14.41
CA CYS A 109 7.32 12.07 -14.35
C CYS A 109 8.46 11.06 -14.49
N VAL A 110 8.41 9.94 -13.76
CA VAL A 110 9.39 8.85 -13.88
C VAL A 110 9.38 8.26 -15.29
N PHE A 111 8.20 7.96 -15.85
CA PHE A 111 8.05 7.45 -17.21
C PHE A 111 8.67 8.37 -18.26
N ASP A 112 8.43 9.68 -18.17
CA ASP A 112 8.98 10.68 -19.09
C ASP A 112 10.52 10.76 -18.98
N ILE A 113 11.07 10.66 -17.77
CA ILE A 113 12.53 10.63 -17.54
C ILE A 113 13.15 9.37 -18.16
N LEU A 114 12.52 8.21 -17.98
CA LEU A 114 12.98 6.94 -18.56
C LEU A 114 13.01 7.01 -20.10
N ASN A 115 11.93 7.52 -20.70
CA ASN A 115 11.77 7.61 -22.15
C ASN A 115 12.66 8.67 -22.80
N LYS A 116 12.77 9.85 -22.18
CA LYS A 116 13.61 10.94 -22.68
C LYS A 116 15.08 10.55 -22.72
N ASN A 117 15.54 9.85 -21.69
CA ASN A 117 16.93 9.43 -21.57
C ASN A 117 17.21 8.04 -22.18
N LYS A 118 16.19 7.37 -22.73
CA LYS A 118 16.29 6.04 -23.35
C LYS A 118 16.92 4.97 -22.45
N ILE A 119 16.74 5.11 -21.13
CA ILE A 119 17.42 4.29 -20.12
C ILE A 119 17.08 2.80 -20.28
N LEU A 120 15.80 2.48 -20.46
CA LEU A 120 15.37 1.09 -20.62
C LEU A 120 15.85 0.49 -21.94
N ASN A 121 15.82 1.26 -23.03
CA ASN A 121 16.29 0.79 -24.35
C ASN A 121 17.76 0.39 -24.31
N ASP A 122 18.62 1.23 -23.75
CA ASP A 122 20.06 0.94 -23.65
C ASP A 122 20.33 -0.31 -22.80
N LEU A 123 19.54 -0.48 -21.74
CA LEU A 123 19.61 -1.65 -20.86
C LEU A 123 19.16 -2.94 -21.54
N PHE A 124 18.07 -2.90 -22.30
CA PHE A 124 17.56 -4.07 -23.03
C PHE A 124 18.43 -4.44 -24.23
N ILE A 125 19.14 -3.49 -24.85
CA ILE A 125 20.16 -3.80 -25.87
C ILE A 125 21.28 -4.63 -25.26
N SER A 126 21.73 -4.27 -24.06
CA SER A 126 22.82 -4.96 -23.36
C SER A 126 22.34 -6.27 -22.70
N ASN A 127 21.07 -6.33 -22.29
CA ASN A 127 20.50 -7.43 -21.51
C ASN A 127 19.14 -7.87 -22.07
N PRO A 128 19.07 -8.42 -23.30
CA PRO A 128 17.79 -8.67 -24.00
C PRO A 128 16.91 -9.74 -23.36
N THR A 129 17.48 -10.58 -22.49
CA THR A 129 16.76 -11.67 -21.81
C THR A 129 16.23 -11.27 -20.43
N TYR A 130 16.49 -10.03 -19.99
CA TYR A 130 16.18 -9.63 -18.62
C TYR A 130 14.70 -9.29 -18.46
N GLN A 131 14.15 -9.54 -17.28
CA GLN A 131 12.79 -9.15 -16.95
C GLN A 131 12.75 -7.71 -16.40
N LEU A 132 11.74 -6.92 -16.79
CA LEU A 132 11.49 -5.62 -16.17
C LEU A 132 10.71 -5.78 -14.86
N VAL A 133 11.26 -5.27 -13.77
CA VAL A 133 10.63 -5.29 -12.45
C VAL A 133 10.59 -3.86 -11.91
N VAL A 134 9.43 -3.47 -11.39
CA VAL A 134 9.25 -2.22 -10.64
C VAL A 134 9.03 -2.58 -9.18
N CYS A 135 9.63 -1.85 -8.26
CA CYS A 135 9.35 -2.01 -6.84
C CYS A 135 9.38 -0.69 -6.10
N GLY A 136 8.71 -0.67 -4.95
CA GLY A 136 8.71 0.49 -4.08
C GLY A 136 8.06 0.16 -2.74
N HIS A 137 8.29 1.02 -1.77
CA HIS A 137 7.67 0.97 -0.44
C HIS A 137 6.78 2.19 -0.22
N SER A 138 5.65 2.04 0.48
CA SER A 138 4.77 3.16 0.83
C SER A 138 4.35 3.96 -0.40
N LEU A 139 4.45 5.29 -0.40
CA LEU A 139 4.20 6.13 -1.58
C LEU A 139 4.88 5.60 -2.85
N GLY A 140 6.13 5.13 -2.74
CA GLY A 140 6.89 4.59 -3.86
C GLY A 140 6.27 3.31 -4.44
N ALA A 141 5.59 2.52 -3.62
CA ALA A 141 4.84 1.34 -4.06
C ALA A 141 3.62 1.73 -4.89
N GLY A 142 2.87 2.76 -4.46
CA GLY A 142 1.74 3.29 -5.22
C GLY A 142 2.15 3.92 -6.54
N VAL A 143 3.21 4.74 -6.53
CA VAL A 143 3.81 5.31 -7.75
C VAL A 143 4.34 4.21 -8.67
N GLY A 144 5.03 3.20 -8.12
CA GLY A 144 5.55 2.07 -8.89
C GLY A 144 4.46 1.26 -9.56
N SER A 145 3.35 1.03 -8.86
CA SER A 145 2.19 0.32 -9.41
C SER A 145 1.58 1.06 -10.60
N LEU A 146 1.43 2.38 -10.50
CA LEU A 146 0.92 3.20 -11.60
C LEU A 146 1.94 3.32 -12.75
N LEU A 147 3.23 3.40 -12.45
CA LEU A 147 4.30 3.37 -13.46
C LEU A 147 4.27 2.05 -14.25
N THR A 148 4.03 0.93 -13.59
CA THR A 148 3.87 -0.37 -14.25
C THR A 148 2.74 -0.37 -15.27
N MET A 149 1.63 0.30 -15.00
CA MET A 149 0.53 0.45 -15.98
C MET A 149 0.95 1.26 -17.21
N LEU A 150 1.84 2.24 -17.06
CA LEU A 150 2.40 2.99 -18.18
C LEU A 150 3.39 2.16 -18.99
N LEU A 151 4.27 1.43 -18.28
CA LEU A 151 5.32 0.63 -18.90
C LEU A 151 4.77 -0.60 -19.62
N LYS A 152 3.66 -1.20 -19.17
CA LYS A 152 3.14 -2.44 -19.77
C LYS A 152 2.76 -2.31 -21.25
N GLN A 153 2.49 -1.08 -21.72
CA GLN A 153 2.18 -0.83 -23.14
C GLN A 153 3.37 -1.19 -24.05
N GLU A 154 4.59 -0.96 -23.56
CA GLU A 154 5.84 -1.26 -24.28
C GLU A 154 6.50 -2.55 -23.78
N TYR A 155 6.31 -2.88 -22.51
CA TYR A 155 6.91 -4.04 -21.83
C TYR A 155 5.83 -4.94 -21.21
N PRO A 156 5.12 -5.78 -21.99
CA PRO A 156 3.98 -6.57 -21.49
C PRO A 156 4.31 -7.58 -20.38
N SER A 157 5.59 -7.93 -20.21
CA SER A 157 6.06 -8.85 -19.16
C SER A 157 6.47 -8.15 -17.85
N VAL A 158 6.30 -6.83 -17.76
CA VAL A 158 6.65 -6.04 -16.58
C VAL A 158 5.91 -6.54 -15.34
N ARG A 159 6.61 -6.59 -14.21
CA ARG A 159 6.04 -6.93 -12.90
C ARG A 159 6.27 -5.82 -11.90
N CYS A 160 5.34 -5.64 -10.97
CA CYS A 160 5.49 -4.74 -9.84
C CYS A 160 5.40 -5.47 -8.51
N TYR A 161 6.32 -5.18 -7.60
CA TYR A 161 6.26 -5.58 -6.20
C TYR A 161 6.08 -4.35 -5.32
N ALA A 162 4.86 -4.15 -4.84
CA ALA A 162 4.43 -3.02 -4.07
C ALA A 162 4.44 -3.36 -2.56
N PHE A 163 5.39 -2.84 -1.81
CA PHE A 163 5.50 -3.11 -0.38
C PHE A 163 4.78 -2.02 0.43
N ALA A 164 3.84 -2.42 1.29
CA ALA A 164 3.05 -1.51 2.12
C ALA A 164 2.44 -0.33 1.33
N PRO A 165 1.79 -0.56 0.17
CA PRO A 165 1.26 0.53 -0.64
C PRO A 165 0.10 1.25 0.07
N PRO A 166 -0.15 2.54 -0.23
CA PRO A 166 -1.29 3.26 0.31
C PRO A 166 -2.63 2.63 -0.10
N GLY A 167 -3.62 2.68 0.79
CA GLY A 167 -4.97 2.20 0.55
C GLY A 167 -5.81 3.06 -0.41
N CYS A 168 -5.17 3.87 -1.25
CA CYS A 168 -5.82 4.89 -2.05
C CYS A 168 -5.19 5.05 -3.44
N VAL A 169 -4.77 3.97 -4.11
CA VAL A 169 -4.05 4.04 -5.40
C VAL A 169 -5.00 4.00 -6.60
N ILE A 170 -5.92 3.04 -6.65
CA ILE A 170 -6.77 2.77 -7.81
C ILE A 170 -8.21 2.41 -7.41
N SER A 171 -9.19 2.77 -8.24
CA SER A 171 -10.59 2.41 -8.07
C SER A 171 -10.82 0.92 -8.34
N GLU A 172 -11.97 0.40 -7.91
CA GLU A 172 -12.32 -1.01 -8.13
C GLU A 172 -12.35 -1.40 -9.62
N PHE A 173 -12.64 -0.46 -10.51
CA PHE A 173 -12.77 -0.71 -11.95
C PHE A 173 -11.43 -1.03 -12.64
N GLY A 174 -10.31 -0.63 -12.05
CA GLY A 174 -8.98 -0.92 -12.58
C GLY A 174 -8.23 -2.04 -11.86
N GLN A 175 -8.82 -2.63 -10.82
CA GLN A 175 -8.17 -3.67 -10.01
C GLN A 175 -7.86 -4.92 -10.83
N ASP A 176 -8.86 -5.47 -11.52
CA ASP A 176 -8.73 -6.72 -12.29
C ASP A 176 -7.57 -6.69 -13.29
N GLU A 177 -7.36 -5.54 -13.93
CA GLU A 177 -6.26 -5.34 -14.86
C GLU A 177 -4.92 -5.17 -14.13
N MET A 178 -4.90 -4.36 -13.07
CA MET A 178 -3.68 -4.11 -12.29
C MET A 178 -3.17 -5.38 -11.58
N GLU A 179 -4.06 -6.25 -11.14
CA GLU A 179 -3.76 -7.55 -10.53
C GLU A 179 -2.91 -8.48 -11.41
N LYS A 180 -2.96 -8.31 -12.74
CA LYS A 180 -2.18 -9.12 -13.67
C LYS A 180 -0.68 -8.79 -13.61
N TYR A 181 -0.31 -7.58 -13.16
CA TYR A 181 1.07 -7.08 -13.20
C TYR A 181 1.62 -6.73 -11.82
N VAL A 182 0.75 -6.34 -10.87
CA VAL A 182 1.14 -5.82 -9.55
C VAL A 182 0.79 -6.80 -8.44
N MET A 183 1.78 -7.09 -7.60
CA MET A 183 1.63 -7.81 -6.34
C MET A 183 1.92 -6.86 -5.18
N SER A 184 0.96 -6.72 -4.27
CA SER A 184 1.05 -5.89 -3.08
C SER A 184 1.29 -6.74 -1.83
N VAL A 185 2.19 -6.29 -0.96
CA VAL A 185 2.50 -6.95 0.31
C VAL A 185 2.12 -6.01 1.45
N VAL A 186 1.18 -6.42 2.29
CA VAL A 186 0.70 -5.65 3.45
C VAL A 186 0.96 -6.43 4.73
N SER A 187 1.47 -5.76 5.77
CA SER A 187 1.89 -6.40 7.02
C SER A 187 1.07 -5.90 8.22
N GLY A 188 0.55 -6.82 9.03
CA GLY A 188 -0.06 -6.52 10.33
C GLY A 188 -1.13 -5.41 10.30
N ASP A 189 -1.02 -4.47 11.25
CA ASP A 189 -1.95 -3.34 11.38
C ASP A 189 -1.46 -2.08 10.64
N ASP A 190 -0.68 -2.23 9.56
CA ASP A 190 -0.16 -1.11 8.77
C ASP A 190 -1.26 -0.09 8.43
N ILE A 191 -1.08 1.13 8.95
CA ILE A 191 -2.01 2.24 8.76
C ILE A 191 -2.07 2.71 7.30
N VAL A 192 -0.94 2.70 6.58
CA VAL A 192 -0.83 3.30 5.25
C VAL A 192 -1.64 2.52 4.23
N SER A 193 -1.56 1.20 4.26
CA SER A 193 -2.40 0.33 3.42
C SER A 193 -3.88 0.40 3.77
N ARG A 194 -4.22 0.95 4.94
CA ARG A 194 -5.59 1.19 5.38
C ARG A 194 -6.04 2.64 5.21
N MET A 195 -5.15 3.53 4.77
CA MET A 195 -5.45 4.94 4.56
C MET A 195 -6.06 5.16 3.18
N SER A 196 -7.37 5.37 3.18
CA SER A 196 -8.15 6.07 2.16
C SER A 196 -8.70 7.38 2.70
N PHE A 197 -9.12 8.29 1.81
CA PHE A 197 -9.81 9.52 2.20
C PHE A 197 -10.99 9.22 3.15
N GLN A 198 -11.80 8.22 2.81
CA GLN A 198 -12.96 7.83 3.61
C GLN A 198 -12.55 7.26 4.97
N SER A 199 -11.50 6.43 5.03
CA SER A 199 -11.01 5.87 6.29
C SER A 199 -10.43 6.94 7.22
N LEU A 200 -9.71 7.93 6.67
CA LEU A 200 -9.12 9.04 7.42
C LEU A 200 -10.21 9.99 7.92
N HIS A 201 -11.23 10.24 7.10
CA HIS A 201 -12.40 11.02 7.50
C HIS A 201 -13.14 10.35 8.66
N ARG A 202 -13.44 9.05 8.55
CA ARG A 202 -14.06 8.26 9.64
C ARG A 202 -13.19 8.27 10.90
N LEU A 203 -11.87 8.12 10.76
CA LEU A 203 -10.95 8.18 11.89
C LEU A 203 -11.00 9.55 12.57
N ARG A 204 -10.96 10.64 11.80
CA ARG A 204 -11.07 12.01 12.30
C ARG A 204 -12.37 12.21 13.07
N GLU A 205 -13.50 11.79 12.51
CA GLU A 205 -14.81 11.90 13.15
C GLU A 205 -14.87 11.12 14.47
N ARG A 206 -14.39 9.87 14.49
CA ARG A 206 -14.31 9.05 15.70
C ARG A 206 -13.45 9.69 16.76
N VAL A 207 -12.24 10.15 16.40
CA VAL A 207 -11.35 10.86 17.33
C VAL A 207 -12.01 12.12 17.88
N PHE A 208 -12.70 12.89 17.04
CA PHE A 208 -13.39 14.11 17.48
C PHE A 208 -14.55 13.80 18.45
N GLN A 209 -15.34 12.76 18.16
CA GLN A 209 -16.42 12.30 19.03
C GLN A 209 -15.88 11.85 20.39
N GLU A 210 -14.84 11.02 20.41
CA GLU A 210 -14.20 10.57 21.65
C GLU A 210 -13.60 11.73 22.46
N LEU A 211 -12.92 12.68 21.78
CA LEU A 211 -12.39 13.88 22.44
C LEU A 211 -13.49 14.76 23.06
N THR A 212 -14.67 14.79 22.44
CA THR A 212 -15.83 15.57 22.94
C THR A 212 -16.53 14.84 24.08
N ALA A 213 -16.62 13.51 24.02
CA ALA A 213 -17.21 12.67 25.06
C ALA A 213 -16.30 12.52 26.29
N CYS A 214 -14.99 12.74 26.14
CA CYS A 214 -14.00 12.54 27.18
C CYS A 214 -14.19 13.53 28.36
N GLN A 215 -14.65 13.01 29.49
CA GLN A 215 -14.79 13.77 30.74
C GLN A 215 -13.52 13.80 31.60
N ARG A 216 -12.44 13.16 31.13
CA ARG A 216 -11.17 13.07 31.87
C ARG A 216 -10.28 14.25 31.53
N ALA A 217 -9.45 14.65 32.49
CA ALA A 217 -8.50 15.71 32.24
C ALA A 217 -7.44 15.25 31.23
N LYS A 218 -7.23 16.03 30.16
CA LYS A 218 -6.33 15.68 29.04
C LYS A 218 -4.91 15.33 29.51
N HIS A 219 -4.42 15.97 30.57
CA HIS A 219 -3.11 15.69 31.14
C HIS A 219 -3.03 14.27 31.72
N GLU A 220 -4.11 13.74 32.30
CA GLU A 220 -4.14 12.38 32.84
C GLU A 220 -3.98 11.35 31.73
N ILE A 221 -4.64 11.58 30.59
CA ILE A 221 -4.56 10.72 29.40
C ILE A 221 -3.15 10.82 28.78
N LEU A 222 -2.62 12.03 28.63
CA LEU A 222 -1.29 12.24 28.08
C LEU A 222 -0.21 11.63 28.96
N ILE A 223 -0.30 11.76 30.29
CA ILE A 223 0.62 11.13 31.24
C ILE A 223 0.54 9.60 31.12
N ARG A 224 -0.67 9.02 31.02
CA ARG A 224 -0.83 7.58 30.80
C ARG A 224 -0.25 7.12 29.46
N GLY A 225 -0.46 7.87 28.38
CA GLY A 225 0.10 7.57 27.06
C GLY A 225 1.63 7.65 27.04
N VAL A 226 2.20 8.71 27.62
CA VAL A 226 3.65 8.86 27.82
C VAL A 226 4.20 7.71 28.68
N TYR A 227 3.50 7.36 29.76
CA TYR A 227 3.91 6.24 30.61
C TYR A 227 3.92 4.91 29.83
N GLN A 228 2.92 4.62 29.01
CA GLN A 228 2.88 3.40 28.18
C GLN A 228 3.96 3.38 27.08
N LEU A 229 4.39 4.54 26.59
CA LEU A 229 5.50 4.64 25.63
C LEU A 229 6.86 4.27 26.27
N PHE A 230 7.04 4.54 27.56
CA PHE A 230 8.30 4.30 28.27
C PHE A 230 8.29 3.05 29.16
N PHE A 231 7.12 2.53 29.54
CA PHE A 231 6.97 1.43 30.49
C PHE A 231 5.97 0.38 29.98
N LYS A 232 6.40 -0.89 29.96
CA LYS A 232 5.58 -2.05 29.53
C LYS A 232 4.54 -2.54 30.56
N TYR A 233 4.45 -1.92 31.73
CA TYR A 233 3.56 -2.37 32.81
C TYR A 233 2.20 -1.68 32.75
N PRO A 234 1.08 -2.41 32.98
CA PRO A 234 -0.23 -1.79 33.10
C PRO A 234 -0.24 -0.85 34.31
N TRP A 235 -0.56 0.41 34.07
CA TRP A 235 -0.70 1.42 35.11
C TRP A 235 -1.91 1.06 36.00
N GLN A 236 -1.66 0.68 37.25
CA GLN A 236 -2.71 0.33 38.20
C GLN A 236 -3.35 1.60 38.78
N ASP A 237 -4.68 1.68 38.66
CA ASP A 237 -5.51 2.79 39.15
C ASP A 237 -5.74 2.67 40.68
N GLU A 238 -4.69 2.81 41.50
CA GLU A 238 -4.81 2.76 42.98
C GLU A 238 -5.02 4.13 43.65
N LEU A 239 -5.33 5.20 42.89
CA LEU A 239 -5.46 6.56 43.44
C LEU A 239 -6.87 7.15 43.41
N SER A 240 -7.91 6.35 43.17
CA SER A 240 -9.30 6.76 43.46
C SER A 240 -9.88 5.92 44.58
N GLY A 241 -9.92 6.49 45.79
CA GLY A 241 -10.58 5.91 46.97
C GLY A 241 -12.11 5.89 46.84
N ILE A 242 -12.64 5.26 45.80
CA ILE A 242 -14.07 5.05 45.58
C ILE A 242 -14.38 3.57 45.86
N PRO A 243 -15.30 3.23 46.78
CA PRO A 243 -15.66 1.85 47.03
C PRO A 243 -16.25 1.22 45.77
N ARG A 244 -15.83 0.00 45.45
CA ARG A 244 -16.38 -0.84 44.37
C ARG A 244 -17.92 -0.91 44.49
N PRO A 245 -18.70 -0.46 43.50
CA PRO A 245 -20.07 -0.94 43.36
C PRO A 245 -20.04 -2.34 42.75
N SER A 246 -20.94 -3.18 43.25
CA SER A 246 -21.25 -4.54 42.83
C SER A 246 -21.33 -4.75 41.32
N SER A 247 -20.62 -5.78 40.86
CA SER A 247 -20.80 -6.73 39.73
C SER A 247 -21.73 -6.47 38.52
N ASP A 248 -22.23 -5.27 38.25
CA ASP A 248 -23.00 -4.98 37.03
C ASP A 248 -22.61 -3.61 36.46
N SER A 249 -21.55 -3.56 35.63
CA SER A 249 -21.29 -2.41 34.73
C SER A 249 -20.43 -2.79 33.51
N PRO A 250 -20.65 -2.15 32.34
CA PRO A 250 -20.36 -2.68 31.00
C PRO A 250 -18.94 -2.34 30.51
N THR A 251 -17.93 -2.48 31.37
CA THR A 251 -16.53 -2.20 31.00
C THR A 251 -15.74 -3.46 30.65
N ALA A 252 -16.22 -4.65 31.06
CA ALA A 252 -15.79 -5.92 30.50
C ALA A 252 -16.22 -6.10 29.03
N ASP A 253 -17.19 -5.31 28.56
CA ASP A 253 -17.71 -5.37 27.20
C ASP A 253 -16.79 -4.76 26.14
N LEU A 254 -15.78 -3.94 26.48
CA LEU A 254 -14.94 -3.32 25.43
C LEU A 254 -13.90 -4.29 24.87
N GLU A 255 -13.21 -5.05 25.73
CA GLU A 255 -12.35 -6.16 25.28
C GLU A 255 -13.19 -7.31 24.72
N SER A 256 -14.34 -7.62 25.33
CA SER A 256 -15.25 -8.65 24.84
C SER A 256 -15.87 -8.26 23.49
N ALA A 257 -16.28 -7.03 23.25
CA ALA A 257 -16.85 -6.59 21.98
C ALA A 257 -15.81 -6.59 20.85
N LEU A 258 -14.54 -6.30 21.17
CA LEU A 258 -13.43 -6.39 20.21
C LEU A 258 -13.02 -7.84 19.92
N LEU A 259 -13.12 -8.75 20.90
CA LEU A 259 -12.80 -10.17 20.75
C LEU A 259 -13.96 -11.02 20.19
N THR A 260 -15.22 -10.63 20.42
CA THR A 260 -16.40 -11.42 19.99
C THR A 260 -16.82 -11.15 18.55
N ARG A 261 -16.39 -10.03 17.94
CA ARG A 261 -16.66 -9.75 16.51
C ARG A 261 -15.73 -10.48 15.54
N ARG A 262 -15.08 -11.55 16.00
CA ARG A 262 -14.13 -12.37 15.24
C ARG A 262 -14.79 -13.42 14.34
N ASN A 263 -16.12 -13.60 14.39
CA ASN A 263 -16.84 -14.56 13.54
C ASN A 263 -18.24 -14.04 13.14
N SER A 264 -18.36 -13.36 12.00
CA SER A 264 -19.58 -13.40 11.14
C SER A 264 -19.34 -12.58 9.87
N TYR A 265 -18.82 -13.21 8.83
CA TYR A 265 -19.03 -12.75 7.45
C TYR A 265 -19.91 -13.80 6.79
N GLY A 266 -21.16 -13.43 6.50
CA GLY A 266 -22.09 -14.29 5.80
C GLY A 266 -23.55 -13.87 5.99
N SER A 267 -24.04 -13.00 5.09
CA SER A 267 -25.39 -13.14 4.53
C SER A 267 -25.55 -12.21 3.32
N ASN A 268 -25.62 -12.82 2.14
CA ASN A 268 -26.04 -12.19 0.90
C ASN A 268 -27.52 -11.82 1.00
N THR A 269 -27.88 -10.62 0.54
CA THR A 269 -29.22 -10.36 0.03
C THR A 269 -29.12 -9.81 -1.38
N ASN A 270 -29.49 -10.67 -2.33
CA ASN A 270 -29.79 -10.31 -3.72
C ASN A 270 -30.96 -9.33 -3.74
N ASP A 271 -30.85 -8.26 -4.51
CA ASP A 271 -32.02 -7.78 -5.25
C ASP A 271 -31.59 -7.13 -6.57
N ALA A 272 -32.22 -7.57 -7.65
CA ALA A 272 -31.93 -7.19 -9.01
C ALA A 272 -33.12 -6.40 -9.56
N THR A 273 -32.90 -5.18 -10.07
CA THR A 273 -33.82 -4.51 -10.99
C THR A 273 -33.08 -3.60 -11.98
N ASN A 274 -33.54 -3.67 -13.23
CA ASN A 274 -33.06 -2.98 -14.43
C ASN A 274 -33.25 -1.45 -14.37
N ASP A 275 -32.33 -0.67 -14.98
CA ASP A 275 -32.65 0.63 -15.60
C ASP A 275 -31.53 1.14 -16.57
N PRO A 276 -31.84 2.08 -17.50
CA PRO A 276 -31.17 2.30 -18.80
C PRO A 276 -29.98 3.32 -18.76
N PRO A 277 -29.28 3.64 -19.88
CA PRO A 277 -27.87 4.03 -19.85
C PRO A 277 -27.63 5.46 -19.32
N PRO A 278 -26.51 5.74 -18.63
CA PRO A 278 -26.40 6.96 -17.85
C PRO A 278 -25.91 8.16 -18.69
N SER A 279 -26.72 9.21 -18.66
CA SER A 279 -26.26 10.59 -18.85
C SER A 279 -25.46 11.03 -17.61
N ARG A 280 -24.33 11.70 -17.82
CA ARG A 280 -23.40 12.16 -16.76
C ARG A 280 -24.12 13.00 -15.70
N ASN A 281 -24.21 12.48 -14.47
CA ASN A 281 -24.92 13.07 -13.34
C ASN A 281 -23.92 13.54 -12.25
N PRO A 282 -23.94 14.80 -11.79
CA PRO A 282 -22.98 15.35 -10.82
C PRO A 282 -23.07 14.82 -9.37
N GLU A 283 -24.00 13.92 -9.05
CA GLU A 283 -24.09 13.20 -7.75
C GLU A 283 -23.09 12.03 -7.62
N HIS A 284 -22.29 11.73 -8.66
CA HIS A 284 -21.35 10.60 -8.67
C HIS A 284 -20.17 10.74 -7.69
N ASN A 285 -19.95 11.93 -7.12
CA ASN A 285 -18.81 12.23 -6.24
C ASN A 285 -18.97 11.72 -4.79
N LYS A 286 -20.07 11.04 -4.43
CA LYS A 286 -20.25 10.46 -3.09
C LYS A 286 -19.81 8.98 -2.94
N ARG A 287 -19.23 8.35 -3.98
CA ARG A 287 -18.98 6.89 -3.96
C ARG A 287 -17.62 6.40 -4.47
N LEU A 288 -16.70 7.27 -4.89
CA LEU A 288 -15.43 6.80 -5.45
C LEU A 288 -14.44 6.41 -4.34
N GLN A 289 -14.36 5.12 -4.05
CA GLN A 289 -13.37 4.56 -3.14
C GLN A 289 -12.16 4.04 -3.93
N LEU A 290 -10.97 4.45 -3.50
CA LEU A 290 -9.72 3.88 -3.96
C LEU A 290 -9.24 2.80 -2.99
N TYR A 291 -8.38 1.91 -3.49
CA TYR A 291 -7.88 0.76 -2.76
C TYR A 291 -6.37 0.57 -2.99
N VAL A 292 -5.76 -0.36 -2.25
CA VAL A 292 -4.39 -0.84 -2.53
C VAL A 292 -4.30 -1.43 -3.94
N PRO A 293 -3.17 -1.30 -4.65
CA PRO A 293 -3.05 -1.74 -6.04
C PRO A 293 -2.82 -3.26 -6.18
N GLY A 294 -3.49 -3.90 -7.13
CA GLY A 294 -3.17 -5.27 -7.55
C GLY A 294 -3.41 -6.36 -6.50
N ARG A 295 -2.81 -7.54 -6.72
CA ARG A 295 -3.08 -8.73 -5.89
C ARG A 295 -2.42 -8.59 -4.55
N THR A 296 -3.21 -8.66 -3.47
CA THR A 296 -2.72 -8.33 -2.13
C THR A 296 -2.45 -9.58 -1.31
N VAL A 297 -1.18 -9.76 -0.90
CA VAL A 297 -0.74 -10.70 0.13
C VAL A 297 -0.72 -9.98 1.47
N TYR A 298 -1.42 -10.55 2.44
CA TYR A 298 -1.42 -10.09 3.82
C TYR A 298 -0.53 -10.98 4.68
N LEU A 299 0.47 -10.37 5.32
CA LEU A 299 1.38 -11.01 6.25
C LEU A 299 0.93 -10.69 7.67
N SER A 300 0.64 -11.74 8.45
CA SER A 300 0.32 -11.61 9.88
C SER A 300 1.24 -12.47 10.72
N SER A 301 1.59 -12.01 11.92
CA SER A 301 2.29 -12.84 12.89
C SER A 301 1.29 -13.28 13.97
N GLN A 302 1.14 -14.59 14.14
CA GLN A 302 0.40 -15.20 15.26
C GLN A 302 1.35 -16.16 15.96
N ASP A 303 1.54 -15.98 17.27
CA ASP A 303 2.40 -16.83 18.12
C ASP A 303 3.85 -17.01 17.60
N GLY A 304 4.39 -15.99 16.93
CA GLY A 304 5.75 -16.01 16.37
C GLY A 304 5.85 -16.69 14.99
N VAL A 305 4.78 -17.28 14.48
CA VAL A 305 4.69 -17.83 13.12
C VAL A 305 4.11 -16.78 12.19
N THR A 306 4.67 -16.67 10.98
CA THR A 306 4.16 -15.78 9.93
C THR A 306 3.19 -16.55 9.05
N ASN A 307 1.96 -16.05 8.96
CA ASN A 307 0.94 -16.56 8.06
C ASN A 307 0.77 -15.61 6.88
N GLU A 308 0.78 -16.17 5.68
CA GLU A 308 0.52 -15.46 4.43
C GLU A 308 -0.88 -15.80 3.92
N THR A 309 -1.69 -14.78 3.65
CA THR A 309 -3.03 -14.97 3.09
C THR A 309 -3.30 -13.97 1.98
N TRP A 310 -3.83 -14.43 0.86
CA TRP A 310 -4.38 -13.55 -0.17
C TRP A 310 -5.68 -12.94 0.31
N ILE A 311 -5.82 -11.61 0.18
CA ILE A 311 -7.00 -10.87 0.65
C ILE A 311 -7.56 -9.96 -0.43
N ASP A 312 -8.86 -9.69 -0.34
CA ASP A 312 -9.50 -8.63 -1.11
C ASP A 312 -9.05 -7.25 -0.55
N PRO A 313 -8.61 -6.30 -1.39
CA PRO A 313 -8.28 -4.93 -0.99
C PRO A 313 -9.35 -4.23 -0.12
N LYS A 314 -10.63 -4.59 -0.27
CA LYS A 314 -11.76 -4.07 0.53
C LYS A 314 -11.61 -4.38 2.02
N CYS A 315 -10.91 -5.46 2.39
CA CYS A 315 -10.61 -5.81 3.80
C CYS A 315 -9.69 -4.78 4.50
N LEU A 316 -9.06 -3.88 3.76
CA LEU A 316 -8.20 -2.82 4.28
C LEU A 316 -8.90 -1.46 4.40
N SER A 317 -10.21 -1.38 4.14
CA SER A 317 -10.95 -0.11 4.08
C SER A 317 -11.13 0.63 5.41
N ASP A 318 -10.84 0.00 6.54
CA ASP A 318 -10.92 0.61 7.87
C ASP A 318 -9.55 0.60 8.57
N VAL A 319 -9.21 1.75 9.16
CA VAL A 319 -8.04 1.91 10.03
C VAL A 319 -8.27 1.19 11.35
N LYS A 320 -7.37 0.26 11.67
CA LYS A 320 -7.29 -0.38 12.99
C LYS A 320 -6.29 0.40 13.83
N LEU A 321 -6.70 0.91 14.98
CA LEU A 321 -5.78 1.57 15.91
C LEU A 321 -5.19 0.52 16.84
N SER A 322 -3.90 0.29 16.72
CA SER A 322 -3.10 -0.56 17.61
C SER A 322 -1.77 0.13 17.92
N VAL A 323 -1.03 -0.39 18.91
CA VAL A 323 0.30 0.15 19.26
C VAL A 323 1.35 -0.09 18.17
N SER A 324 1.09 -1.01 17.24
CA SER A 324 2.03 -1.40 16.19
C SER A 324 1.74 -0.79 14.81
N VAL A 325 0.65 -0.01 14.65
CA VAL A 325 0.21 0.50 13.34
C VAL A 325 1.28 1.26 12.55
N LEU A 326 2.15 1.99 13.25
CA LEU A 326 3.25 2.74 12.62
C LEU A 326 4.49 1.85 12.43
N SER A 327 4.77 0.94 13.36
CA SER A 327 5.93 0.06 13.26
C SER A 327 5.77 -1.00 12.18
N ASP A 328 4.55 -1.51 12.00
CA ASP A 328 4.22 -2.53 11.00
C ASP A 328 4.38 -2.01 9.56
N HIS A 329 4.28 -0.69 9.37
CA HIS A 329 4.53 -0.04 8.08
C HIS A 329 6.02 0.02 7.70
N LEU A 330 6.94 -0.01 8.68
CA LEU A 330 8.36 0.26 8.42
C LEU A 330 8.99 -0.84 7.55
N PRO A 331 9.91 -0.50 6.62
CA PRO A 331 10.55 -1.48 5.74
C PRO A 331 11.18 -2.68 6.48
N ALA A 332 11.74 -2.43 7.67
CA ALA A 332 12.34 -3.48 8.50
C ALA A 332 11.30 -4.49 9.04
N ALA A 333 10.07 -4.04 9.33
CA ALA A 333 8.99 -4.93 9.78
C ALA A 333 8.51 -5.82 8.62
N VAL A 334 8.29 -5.23 7.44
CA VAL A 334 7.93 -5.96 6.22
C VAL A 334 9.02 -6.98 5.86
N GLN A 335 10.29 -6.57 5.88
CA GLN A 335 11.42 -7.46 5.58
C GLN A 335 11.51 -8.62 6.58
N LYS A 336 11.29 -8.35 7.87
CA LYS A 336 11.29 -9.39 8.92
C LYS A 336 10.23 -10.46 8.63
N LEU A 337 9.01 -10.04 8.31
CA LEU A 337 7.91 -10.97 8.01
C LEU A 337 8.13 -11.76 6.72
N LEU A 338 8.67 -11.11 5.68
CA LEU A 338 9.04 -11.81 4.44
C LEU A 338 10.16 -12.84 4.66
N SER A 339 11.12 -12.53 5.53
CA SER A 339 12.24 -13.43 5.82
C SER A 339 11.80 -14.64 6.67
N SER A 340 10.82 -14.45 7.57
CA SER A 340 10.26 -15.57 8.33
C SER A 340 9.36 -16.45 7.47
N ALA A 341 8.59 -15.86 6.55
CA ALA A 341 7.72 -16.64 5.68
C ALA A 341 8.51 -17.48 4.64
N SER A 342 9.61 -16.95 4.10
CA SER A 342 10.48 -17.73 3.21
C SER A 342 11.19 -18.88 3.92
N SER A 343 11.40 -18.79 5.24
CA SER A 343 11.98 -19.87 6.04
C SER A 343 10.99 -21.00 6.38
N SER A 344 9.68 -20.77 6.26
CA SER A 344 8.66 -21.81 6.49
C SER A 344 8.38 -22.70 5.26
N GLU A 345 8.84 -22.32 4.06
CA GLU A 345 8.62 -23.09 2.82
C GLU A 345 9.65 -24.23 2.59
N SER A 346 10.56 -24.50 3.54
CA SER A 346 11.61 -25.51 3.34
C SER A 346 11.21 -26.97 3.65
N GLU A 347 9.94 -27.29 3.86
CA GLU A 347 9.45 -28.68 3.82
C GLU A 347 8.34 -28.86 2.78
N PRO A 348 8.56 -29.64 1.70
CA PRO A 348 7.52 -29.92 0.73
C PRO A 348 6.48 -30.86 1.34
N ASN A 349 5.28 -30.33 1.63
CA ASN A 349 4.12 -31.12 2.03
C ASN A 349 3.47 -31.74 0.76
N PRO A 350 3.44 -33.07 0.59
CA PRO A 350 3.04 -33.72 -0.66
C PRO A 350 1.53 -33.67 -0.99
N ASP A 351 0.71 -32.98 -0.20
CA ASP A 351 -0.77 -33.06 -0.29
C ASP A 351 -1.47 -31.85 -0.95
N ASN A 352 -0.76 -30.82 -1.42
CA ASN A 352 -1.38 -29.74 -2.19
C ASN A 352 -1.35 -30.03 -3.70
N VAL A 353 -2.16 -31.01 -4.10
CA VAL A 353 -2.48 -31.26 -5.52
C VAL A 353 -3.47 -30.18 -6.00
N GLU A 354 -3.12 -29.57 -7.13
CA GLU A 354 -3.95 -28.67 -7.94
C GLU A 354 -5.40 -29.14 -8.07
N VAL A 355 -6.35 -28.27 -7.76
CA VAL A 355 -7.74 -28.42 -8.22
C VAL A 355 -7.96 -27.40 -9.33
N VAL A 356 -7.60 -27.81 -10.54
CA VAL A 356 -8.06 -27.20 -11.79
C VAL A 356 -9.53 -27.59 -11.96
N VAL A 357 -10.46 -26.63 -11.85
CA VAL A 357 -11.84 -26.82 -12.31
C VAL A 357 -12.04 -25.99 -13.57
N THR A 358 -11.84 -26.66 -14.70
CA THR A 358 -12.40 -26.29 -16.00
C THR A 358 -13.91 -26.55 -16.01
N SER A 359 -14.71 -25.57 -16.43
CA SER A 359 -15.93 -25.81 -17.19
C SER A 359 -16.48 -24.52 -17.82
N GLN A 360 -16.32 -24.41 -19.15
CA GLN A 360 -17.27 -23.68 -20.01
C GLN A 360 -18.40 -24.64 -20.40
N PRO A 361 -19.60 -24.12 -20.70
CA PRO A 361 -20.51 -24.80 -21.62
C PRO A 361 -20.73 -24.00 -22.91
N VAL A 362 -20.90 -24.82 -23.95
CA VAL A 362 -21.22 -24.62 -25.39
C VAL A 362 -22.20 -23.49 -25.71
#